data_AF-A0A7C5MG75-F1
#
_entry.id   AF-A0A7C5MG75-F1
#
_cell.length_a   1.000
_cell.length_b   1.000
_cell.length_c   1.000
_cell.angle_alpha   90.00
_cell.angle_beta   90.00
_cell.angle_gamma   90.00
#
_symmetry.space_group_name_H-M   'P 1'
#
loop_
_entity.id
_entity.type
_entity.pdbx_description
1 polymer ?
#
loop_
_entity_poly.entity_id
_entity_poly.type
_entity_poly.pdbx_seq_one_letter_code
_entity_poly.pdbx_strand_id
1 'polypeptide(L)'
;MTQRKRILEQTVAAMQLRYGPAALKRASVKPVAVLPSGIAPLDRALAGGFPCGRFSELLGRGSAGQFTVAARVLAQAQQAGQMAAYYVDVDAAVDVEALVRCGVRLDLLAILRPHGLGHALTMTDDLLRMGSLGAVVFDRLDYPLLLADRGVLKRLECALRNWTPLLSRSQSVLLFITETPPLPCACPEGLPLASFASIRLAFEHQAWLSRGSRVVGFASRVTVLKNKSGPSGQTVSLRFLVT
;
A
#
# COMPACT_ATOMS: atom_id res chain seq x y z
N MET A 1 -3.88 48.64 -7.54
CA MET A 1 -3.74 47.44 -6.69
C MET A 1 -3.93 47.83 -5.23
N THR A 2 -4.75 47.13 -4.47
CA THR A 2 -5.07 47.44 -3.06
C THR A 2 -3.83 47.24 -2.17
N GLN A 3 -3.60 48.12 -1.17
CA GLN A 3 -2.44 48.07 -0.27
C GLN A 3 -2.22 46.70 0.39
N ARG A 4 -3.31 46.00 0.77
CA ARG A 4 -3.27 44.63 1.29
C ARG A 4 -2.62 43.62 0.33
N LYS A 5 -2.87 43.74 -0.98
CA LYS A 5 -2.33 42.82 -1.98
C LYS A 5 -0.81 42.99 -2.13
N ARG A 6 -0.34 44.22 -2.10
CA ARG A 6 1.10 44.55 -2.17
C ARG A 6 1.87 44.03 -0.95
N ILE A 7 1.31 44.22 0.26
CA ILE A 7 1.89 43.67 1.50
C ILE A 7 1.96 42.16 1.43
N LEU A 8 0.88 41.49 1.00
CA LEU A 8 0.84 40.03 0.86
C LEU A 8 1.92 39.52 -0.12
N GLU A 9 2.05 40.14 -1.30
CA GLU A 9 3.04 39.75 -2.31
C GLU A 9 4.47 39.92 -1.79
N GLN A 10 4.76 41.01 -1.07
CA GLN A 10 6.06 41.25 -0.44
C GLN A 10 6.37 40.23 0.65
N THR A 11 5.39 39.92 1.52
CA THR A 11 5.54 38.89 2.55
C THR A 11 5.79 37.51 1.93
N VAL A 12 5.02 37.14 0.89
CA VAL A 12 5.20 35.87 0.17
C VAL A 12 6.61 35.78 -0.44
N ALA A 13 7.07 36.84 -1.11
CA ALA A 13 8.41 36.89 -1.70
C ALA A 13 9.51 36.77 -0.63
N ALA A 14 9.37 37.49 0.49
CA ALA A 14 10.31 37.41 1.61
C ALA A 14 10.35 36.00 2.23
N MET A 15 9.20 35.34 2.38
CA MET A 15 9.12 33.96 2.87
C MET A 15 9.77 32.98 1.88
N GLN A 16 9.50 33.12 0.57
CA GLN A 16 10.10 32.24 -0.44
C GLN A 16 11.62 32.43 -0.56
N LEU A 17 12.14 33.65 -0.37
CA LEU A 17 13.58 33.90 -0.32
C LEU A 17 14.23 33.24 0.90
N ARG A 18 13.60 33.36 2.07
CA ARG A 18 14.14 32.86 3.35
C ARG A 18 14.02 31.33 3.51
N TYR A 19 12.96 30.73 3.00
CA TYR A 19 12.61 29.31 3.23
C TYR A 19 12.58 28.47 1.94
N GLY A 20 12.87 29.08 0.79
CA GLY A 20 12.86 28.43 -0.53
C GLY A 20 11.52 28.59 -1.27
N PRO A 21 11.53 28.49 -2.61
CA PRO A 21 10.35 28.72 -3.45
C PRO A 21 9.21 27.72 -3.22
N ALA A 22 9.49 26.59 -2.57
CA ALA A 22 8.49 25.58 -2.23
C ALA A 22 7.83 25.78 -0.86
N ALA A 23 8.35 26.68 -0.02
CA ALA A 23 7.82 26.89 1.34
C ALA A 23 6.41 27.50 1.33
N LEU A 24 6.06 28.25 0.29
CA LEU A 24 4.73 28.82 0.12
C LEU A 24 4.27 28.62 -1.34
N LYS A 25 3.27 27.77 -1.51
CA LYS A 25 2.59 27.51 -2.80
C LYS A 25 1.09 27.71 -2.63
N ARG A 26 0.42 28.17 -3.68
CA ARG A 26 -1.04 28.15 -3.72
C ARG A 26 -1.51 26.69 -3.72
N ALA A 27 -2.52 26.41 -2.89
CA ALA A 27 -3.16 25.10 -2.90
C ALA A 27 -3.78 24.85 -4.28
N SER A 28 -3.58 23.64 -4.81
CA SER A 28 -4.25 23.15 -6.01
C SER A 28 -4.63 21.69 -5.77
N VAL A 29 -5.84 21.30 -6.19
CA VAL A 29 -6.25 19.90 -6.17
C VAL A 29 -5.71 19.27 -7.45
N LYS A 30 -4.66 18.46 -7.32
CA LYS A 30 -4.20 17.62 -8.43
C LYS A 30 -4.85 16.24 -8.29
N PRO A 31 -5.43 15.68 -9.37
CA PRO A 31 -5.87 14.29 -9.37
C PRO A 31 -4.70 13.38 -8.97
N VAL A 32 -4.95 12.46 -8.05
CA VAL A 32 -3.98 11.42 -7.69
C VAL A 32 -4.13 10.31 -8.72
N ALA A 33 -3.05 9.96 -9.41
CA ALA A 33 -3.05 8.80 -10.31
C ALA A 33 -3.35 7.52 -9.51
N VAL A 34 -3.99 6.55 -10.14
CA VAL A 34 -4.35 5.27 -9.51
C VAL A 34 -3.82 4.11 -10.35
N LEU A 35 -3.37 3.06 -9.65
CA LEU A 35 -3.00 1.77 -10.22
C LEU A 35 -4.13 0.78 -9.95
N PRO A 36 -4.82 0.26 -10.99
CA PRO A 36 -5.85 -0.76 -10.81
C PRO A 36 -5.31 -2.02 -10.12
N SER A 37 -6.15 -2.69 -9.34
CA SER A 37 -5.88 -4.01 -8.78
C SER A 37 -6.09 -5.14 -9.78
N GLY A 38 -6.76 -4.85 -10.91
CA GLY A 38 -7.17 -5.88 -11.87
C GLY A 38 -8.35 -6.71 -11.35
N ILE A 39 -9.07 -6.22 -10.34
CA ILE A 39 -10.26 -6.82 -9.76
C ILE A 39 -11.36 -5.76 -9.84
N ALA A 40 -12.17 -5.80 -10.89
CA ALA A 40 -13.13 -4.73 -11.19
C ALA A 40 -14.07 -4.34 -10.04
N PRO A 41 -14.63 -5.26 -9.23
CA PRO A 41 -15.42 -4.88 -8.06
C PRO A 41 -14.63 -4.07 -7.02
N LEU A 42 -13.36 -4.42 -6.79
CA LEU A 42 -12.49 -3.70 -5.86
C LEU A 42 -12.09 -2.35 -6.45
N ASP A 43 -11.71 -2.29 -7.72
CA ASP A 43 -11.32 -1.05 -8.38
C ASP A 43 -12.45 -0.01 -8.38
N ARG A 44 -13.70 -0.43 -8.62
CA ARG A 44 -14.86 0.44 -8.46
C ARG A 44 -15.00 0.98 -7.04
N ALA A 45 -14.76 0.14 -6.04
CA ALA A 45 -14.81 0.56 -4.64
C ALA A 45 -13.69 1.53 -4.24
N LEU A 46 -12.57 1.49 -4.96
CA LEU A 46 -11.40 2.32 -4.72
C LEU A 46 -11.29 3.52 -5.68
N ALA A 47 -12.38 3.89 -6.36
CA ALA A 47 -12.40 4.99 -7.34
C ALA A 47 -11.35 4.82 -8.46
N GLY A 48 -11.15 3.57 -8.91
CA GLY A 48 -10.29 3.20 -10.03
C GLY A 48 -9.05 2.37 -9.64
N GLY A 49 -8.65 2.35 -8.37
CA GLY A 49 -7.52 1.53 -7.92
C GLY A 49 -6.78 2.10 -6.71
N PHE A 50 -5.54 1.64 -6.51
CA PHE A 50 -4.67 2.10 -5.44
C PHE A 50 -3.96 3.42 -5.81
N PRO A 51 -3.91 4.42 -4.92
CA PRO A 51 -3.34 5.72 -5.24
C PRO A 51 -1.82 5.65 -5.37
N CYS A 52 -1.32 6.11 -6.51
CA CYS A 52 0.10 6.29 -6.79
C CYS A 52 0.75 7.29 -5.81
N GLY A 53 1.99 6.98 -5.42
CA GLY A 53 2.78 7.78 -4.50
C GLY A 53 2.31 7.74 -3.05
N ARG A 54 1.57 6.68 -2.66
CA ARG A 54 0.99 6.52 -1.32
C ARG A 54 1.15 5.10 -0.81
N PHE A 55 1.03 4.95 0.52
CA PHE A 55 0.89 3.65 1.16
C PHE A 55 -0.57 3.18 1.16
N SER A 56 -0.75 1.88 1.03
CA SER A 56 -2.02 1.21 1.26
C SER A 56 -1.79 -0.03 2.14
N GLU A 57 -2.76 -0.36 2.99
CA GLU A 57 -2.67 -1.47 3.92
C GLU A 57 -3.76 -2.51 3.61
N LEU A 58 -3.34 -3.77 3.50
CA LEU A 58 -4.19 -4.93 3.31
C LEU A 58 -4.14 -5.77 4.60
N LEU A 59 -5.14 -5.58 5.45
CA LEU A 59 -5.25 -6.23 6.75
C LEU A 59 -6.08 -7.50 6.62
N GLY A 60 -5.69 -8.54 7.33
CA GLY A 60 -6.56 -9.68 7.57
C GLY A 60 -5.77 -10.85 8.10
N ARG A 61 -6.42 -12.00 8.17
CA ARG A 61 -5.82 -13.23 8.69
C ARG A 61 -5.64 -14.27 7.59
N GLY A 62 -4.44 -14.83 7.47
CA GLY A 62 -4.15 -15.98 6.60
C GLY A 62 -4.67 -15.84 5.16
N SER A 63 -5.33 -16.89 4.66
CA SER A 63 -5.87 -17.00 3.29
C SER A 63 -7.16 -16.20 3.05
N ALA A 64 -7.21 -14.94 3.47
CA ALA A 64 -8.35 -14.04 3.23
C ALA A 64 -8.23 -13.24 1.92
N GLY A 65 -7.11 -13.36 1.20
CA GLY A 65 -6.93 -12.81 -0.15
C GLY A 65 -6.06 -11.55 -0.25
N GLN A 66 -5.46 -11.10 0.85
CA GLN A 66 -4.52 -9.96 0.89
C GLN A 66 -3.36 -10.18 -0.10
N PHE A 67 -2.72 -11.34 0.00
CA PHE A 67 -1.66 -11.77 -0.93
C PHE A 67 -2.13 -11.75 -2.38
N THR A 68 -3.31 -12.33 -2.67
CA THR A 68 -3.84 -12.39 -4.02
C THR A 68 -4.09 -11.01 -4.62
N VAL A 69 -4.64 -10.07 -3.83
CA VAL A 69 -4.83 -8.68 -4.27
C VAL A 69 -3.47 -8.01 -4.50
N ALA A 70 -2.52 -8.15 -3.57
CA ALA A 70 -1.19 -7.57 -3.69
C ALA A 70 -0.44 -8.09 -4.93
N ALA A 71 -0.49 -9.40 -5.18
CA ALA A 71 0.10 -10.04 -6.34
C ALA A 71 -0.52 -9.54 -7.65
N ARG A 72 -1.85 -9.38 -7.70
CA ARG A 72 -2.51 -8.82 -8.90
C ARG A 72 -2.15 -7.35 -9.12
N VAL A 73 -1.97 -6.55 -8.08
CA VAL A 73 -1.47 -5.17 -8.21
C VAL A 73 -0.05 -5.15 -8.78
N LEU A 74 0.84 -6.06 -8.36
CA LEU A 74 2.16 -6.21 -8.97
C LEU A 74 2.05 -6.55 -10.46
N ALA A 75 1.18 -7.49 -10.84
CA ALA A 75 0.94 -7.84 -12.23
C ALA A 75 0.42 -6.65 -13.06
N GLN A 76 -0.50 -5.84 -12.51
CA GLN A 76 -0.99 -4.62 -13.15
C GLN A 76 0.12 -3.57 -13.31
N ALA A 77 1.01 -3.42 -12.32
CA ALA A 77 2.15 -2.52 -12.42
C ALA A 77 3.11 -2.93 -13.56
N GLN A 78 3.35 -4.23 -13.72
CA GLN A 78 4.18 -4.77 -14.79
C GLN A 78 3.55 -4.55 -16.17
N GLN A 79 2.22 -4.69 -16.29
CA GLN A 79 1.48 -4.47 -17.55
C GLN A 79 1.44 -3.00 -17.99
N ALA A 80 1.48 -2.06 -17.05
CA ALA A 80 1.52 -0.62 -17.35
C ALA A 80 2.80 -0.15 -18.06
N GLY A 81 3.74 -1.07 -18.34
CA GLY A 81 4.69 -0.94 -19.43
C GLY A 81 6.06 -0.37 -19.07
N GLN A 82 6.29 0.22 -17.89
CA GLN A 82 7.59 0.83 -17.55
C GLN A 82 7.95 0.91 -16.05
N MET A 83 7.53 -0.02 -15.21
CA MET A 83 7.84 0.13 -13.78
C MET A 83 8.21 -1.18 -13.10
N ALA A 84 9.35 -1.18 -12.40
CA ALA A 84 9.85 -2.36 -11.69
C ALA A 84 8.91 -2.73 -10.53
N ALA A 85 8.66 -4.03 -10.36
CA ALA A 85 7.83 -4.60 -9.32
C ALA A 85 8.72 -5.26 -8.27
N TYR A 86 8.47 -4.97 -6.99
CA TYR A 86 9.28 -5.47 -5.88
C TYR A 86 8.41 -6.16 -4.84
N TYR A 87 8.91 -7.27 -4.32
CA TYR A 87 8.31 -8.02 -3.23
C TYR A 87 9.30 -8.12 -2.07
N VAL A 88 9.00 -7.53 -0.94
CA VAL A 88 9.79 -7.64 0.29
C VAL A 88 9.21 -8.78 1.11
N ASP A 89 9.86 -9.94 1.07
CA ASP A 89 9.46 -11.18 1.72
C ASP A 89 10.18 -11.32 3.08
N VAL A 90 9.60 -10.70 4.11
CA VAL A 90 10.19 -10.58 5.45
C VAL A 90 10.38 -11.94 6.12
N ASP A 91 9.44 -12.87 5.91
CA ASP A 91 9.43 -14.18 6.55
C ASP A 91 10.03 -15.28 5.66
N ALA A 92 10.55 -14.92 4.47
CA ALA A 92 11.08 -15.84 3.48
C ALA A 92 10.10 -16.97 3.10
N ALA A 93 8.81 -16.65 3.00
CA ALA A 93 7.70 -17.60 2.91
C ALA A 93 6.82 -17.41 1.66
N VAL A 94 7.22 -16.54 0.72
CA VAL A 94 6.41 -16.25 -0.46
C VAL A 94 6.25 -17.47 -1.38
N ASP A 95 5.02 -17.79 -1.77
CA ASP A 95 4.71 -18.76 -2.82
C ASP A 95 4.87 -18.11 -4.20
N VAL A 96 6.00 -18.40 -4.85
CA VAL A 96 6.33 -17.87 -6.18
C VAL A 96 5.37 -18.38 -7.26
N GLU A 97 4.89 -19.61 -7.17
CA GLU A 97 3.92 -20.13 -8.13
C GLU A 97 2.58 -19.41 -8.02
N ALA A 98 2.17 -19.06 -6.80
CA ALA A 98 0.97 -18.26 -6.59
C ALA A 98 1.08 -16.85 -7.20
N LEU A 99 2.27 -16.23 -7.18
CA LEU A 99 2.52 -14.98 -7.89
C LEU A 99 2.31 -15.16 -9.41
N VAL A 100 2.86 -16.22 -9.99
CA VAL A 100 2.68 -16.53 -11.42
C VAL A 100 1.21 -16.76 -11.77
N ARG A 101 0.47 -17.52 -10.95
CA ARG A 101 -0.98 -17.71 -11.11
C ARG A 101 -1.77 -16.40 -11.05
N CYS A 102 -1.29 -15.40 -10.32
CA CYS A 102 -1.87 -14.06 -10.28
C CYS A 102 -1.48 -13.18 -11.48
N GLY A 103 -0.68 -13.70 -12.42
CA GLY A 103 -0.22 -13.00 -13.61
C GLY A 103 1.08 -12.20 -13.42
N VAL A 104 1.79 -12.41 -12.30
CA VAL A 104 3.08 -11.76 -12.06
C VAL A 104 4.15 -12.40 -12.95
N ARG A 105 4.87 -11.55 -13.67
CA ARG A 105 6.01 -11.91 -14.51
C ARG A 105 7.28 -11.94 -13.67
N LEU A 106 7.85 -13.14 -13.47
CA LEU A 106 9.02 -13.32 -12.62
C LEU A 106 10.29 -12.67 -13.19
N ASP A 107 10.41 -12.59 -14.51
CA ASP A 107 11.51 -11.89 -15.19
C ASP A 107 11.52 -10.38 -14.92
N LEU A 108 10.40 -9.83 -14.47
CA LEU A 108 10.20 -8.42 -14.12
C LEU A 108 9.92 -8.20 -12.63
N LEU A 109 10.16 -9.21 -11.78
CA LEU A 109 9.93 -9.15 -10.34
C LEU A 109 11.25 -9.30 -9.58
N ALA A 110 11.54 -8.34 -8.71
CA ALA A 110 12.61 -8.48 -7.73
C ALA A 110 12.05 -8.88 -6.36
N ILE A 111 12.53 -9.99 -5.80
CA ILE A 111 12.16 -10.45 -4.45
C ILE A 111 13.33 -10.15 -3.50
N LEU A 112 13.05 -9.40 -2.45
CA LEU A 112 13.98 -9.08 -1.38
C LEU A 112 13.71 -10.00 -0.20
N ARG A 113 14.77 -10.64 0.31
CA ARG A 113 14.72 -11.51 1.49
C ARG A 113 15.57 -10.93 2.61
N PRO A 114 15.00 -10.01 3.42
CA PRO A 114 15.70 -9.41 4.54
C PRO A 114 15.89 -10.39 5.70
N HIS A 115 16.74 -10.01 6.64
CA HIS A 115 16.94 -10.73 7.91
C HIS A 115 16.14 -10.02 9.00
N GLY A 116 14.81 -10.17 8.94
CA GLY A 116 13.86 -9.54 9.85
C GLY A 116 13.50 -8.09 9.50
N LEU A 117 12.60 -7.51 10.30
CA LEU A 117 11.93 -6.26 9.98
C LEU A 117 12.88 -5.05 9.89
N GLY A 118 13.88 -4.93 10.77
CA GLY A 118 14.83 -3.82 10.70
C GLY A 118 15.58 -3.76 9.37
N HIS A 119 16.05 -4.91 8.89
CA HIS A 119 16.72 -5.04 7.59
C HIS A 119 15.74 -4.78 6.44
N ALA A 120 14.51 -5.29 6.55
CA ALA A 120 13.44 -5.05 5.58
C ALA A 120 13.16 -3.56 5.37
N LEU A 121 13.09 -2.78 6.47
CA LEU A 121 12.93 -1.33 6.41
C LEU A 121 14.13 -0.68 5.71
N THR A 122 15.37 -1.02 6.09
CA THR A 122 16.54 -0.42 5.43
C THR A 122 16.58 -0.72 3.92
N MET A 123 16.39 -1.97 3.51
CA MET A 123 16.39 -2.32 2.08
C MET A 123 15.25 -1.64 1.31
N THR A 124 14.08 -1.49 1.94
CA THR A 124 12.96 -0.78 1.32
C THR A 124 13.26 0.72 1.17
N ASP A 125 13.96 1.34 2.13
CA ASP A 125 14.42 2.74 2.02
C ASP A 125 15.34 2.92 0.81
N ASP A 126 16.31 2.01 0.65
CA ASP A 126 17.25 2.03 -0.48
C ASP A 126 16.51 1.89 -1.82
N LEU A 127 15.58 0.93 -1.93
CA LEU A 127 14.73 0.78 -3.11
C LEU A 127 13.95 2.05 -3.44
N LEU A 128 13.30 2.66 -2.45
CA LEU A 128 12.51 3.88 -2.64
C LEU A 128 13.37 5.08 -3.05
N ARG A 129 14.65 5.11 -2.64
CA ARG A 129 15.61 6.15 -3.04
C ARG A 129 16.11 6.01 -4.46
N MET A 130 16.19 4.80 -5.01
CA MET A 130 16.55 4.59 -6.42
C MET A 130 15.60 5.34 -7.36
N GLY A 131 14.33 5.48 -6.95
CA GLY A 131 13.28 6.12 -7.73
C GLY A 131 12.81 5.25 -8.91
N SER A 132 11.70 5.66 -9.54
CA SER A 132 11.08 4.95 -10.67
C SER A 132 10.69 3.49 -10.39
N LEU A 133 9.77 3.28 -9.43
CA LEU A 133 9.19 1.96 -9.12
C LEU A 133 7.70 1.93 -9.47
N GLY A 134 7.18 0.75 -9.77
CA GLY A 134 5.76 0.58 -10.09
C GLY A 134 4.94 0.30 -8.86
N ALA A 135 5.16 -0.90 -8.34
CA ALA A 135 4.55 -1.37 -7.12
C ALA A 135 5.58 -2.07 -6.24
N VAL A 136 5.46 -1.84 -4.95
CA VAL A 136 6.22 -2.52 -3.91
C VAL A 136 5.22 -3.18 -2.97
N VAL A 137 5.35 -4.49 -2.76
CA VAL A 137 4.60 -5.24 -1.75
C VAL A 137 5.54 -5.54 -0.59
N PHE A 138 5.12 -5.20 0.62
CA PHE A 138 5.82 -5.48 1.85
C PHE A 138 5.04 -6.57 2.61
N ASP A 139 5.56 -7.79 2.56
CA ASP A 139 4.93 -9.01 3.10
C ASP A 139 5.87 -9.68 4.12
N ARG A 140 5.62 -9.59 5.42
CA ARG A 140 4.47 -8.98 6.08
C ARG A 140 4.87 -8.13 7.26
N LEU A 141 3.92 -7.31 7.70
CA LEU A 141 3.93 -6.73 9.02
C LEU A 141 3.08 -7.61 9.95
N ASP A 142 3.66 -7.99 11.09
CA ASP A 142 2.98 -8.75 12.13
C ASP A 142 2.59 -7.80 13.27
N TYR A 143 1.27 -7.64 13.49
CA TYR A 143 0.75 -6.74 14.52
C TYR A 143 1.24 -7.11 15.93
N PRO A 144 1.09 -8.38 16.40
CA PRO A 144 1.64 -8.81 17.68
C PRO A 144 3.12 -8.42 17.89
N LEU A 145 3.98 -8.68 16.90
CA LEU A 145 5.41 -8.35 16.98
C LEU A 145 5.64 -6.83 17.11
N LEU A 146 4.95 -6.04 16.29
CA LEU A 146 5.08 -4.57 16.30
C LEU A 146 4.63 -3.94 17.61
N LEU A 147 3.59 -4.50 18.25
CA LEU A 147 3.07 -3.99 19.52
C LEU A 147 3.94 -4.38 20.71
N ALA A 148 4.64 -5.52 20.63
CA ALA A 148 5.54 -5.99 21.66
C ALA A 148 6.83 -5.15 21.78
N ASP A 149 7.31 -4.56 20.67
CA ASP A 149 8.56 -3.78 20.64
C ASP A 149 8.34 -2.33 20.19
N ARG A 150 8.37 -1.41 21.18
CA ARG A 150 8.28 0.05 20.95
C ARG A 150 9.41 0.60 20.09
N GLY A 151 10.60 0.00 20.13
CA GLY A 151 11.74 0.41 19.31
C GLY A 151 11.51 0.11 17.84
N VAL A 152 11.00 -1.07 17.54
CA VAL A 152 10.58 -1.47 16.18
C VAL A 152 9.46 -0.56 15.68
N LEU A 153 8.46 -0.27 16.52
CA LEU A 153 7.36 0.63 16.15
C LEU A 153 7.84 2.03 15.76
N LYS A 154 8.76 2.61 16.55
CA LYS A 154 9.37 3.92 16.26
C LYS A 154 10.18 3.89 14.96
N ARG A 155 10.90 2.80 14.69
CA ARG A 155 11.65 2.65 13.44
C ARG A 155 10.70 2.61 12.23
N LEU A 156 9.60 1.86 12.32
CA LEU A 156 8.56 1.84 11.29
C LEU A 156 7.95 3.24 11.08
N GLU A 157 7.60 3.95 12.16
CA GLU A 157 7.07 5.32 12.07
C GLU A 157 8.05 6.27 11.37
N CYS A 158 9.32 6.23 11.75
CA CYS A 158 10.38 7.01 11.11
C CYS A 158 10.53 6.65 9.62
N ALA A 159 10.52 5.36 9.28
CA ALA A 159 10.60 4.89 7.91
C ALA A 159 9.43 5.42 7.06
N LEU A 160 8.19 5.26 7.52
CA LEU A 160 6.99 5.74 6.81
C LEU A 160 7.02 7.26 6.58
N ARG A 161 7.46 8.02 7.58
CA ARG A 161 7.63 9.47 7.45
C ARG A 161 8.67 9.83 6.38
N ASN A 162 9.78 9.11 6.33
CA ASN A 162 10.84 9.33 5.35
C ASN A 162 10.46 8.85 3.94
N TRP A 163 9.66 7.79 3.83
CA TRP A 163 9.24 7.21 2.55
C TRP A 163 8.11 7.98 1.87
N THR A 164 7.28 8.70 2.64
CA THR A 164 6.18 9.51 2.10
C THR A 164 6.64 10.45 0.97
N PRO A 165 7.68 11.29 1.14
CA PRO A 165 8.16 12.14 0.05
C PRO A 165 8.81 11.34 -1.10
N LEU A 166 9.44 10.19 -0.83
CA LEU A 166 10.06 9.35 -1.87
C LEU A 166 8.99 8.75 -2.79
N LEU A 167 7.95 8.14 -2.22
CA LEU A 167 6.81 7.60 -2.96
C LEU A 167 6.09 8.68 -3.75
N SER A 168 5.85 9.84 -3.13
CA SER A 168 5.20 10.97 -3.81
C SER A 168 5.97 11.42 -5.05
N ARG A 169 7.32 11.36 -5.02
CA ARG A 169 8.16 11.68 -6.18
C ARG A 169 8.16 10.57 -7.24
N SER A 170 8.23 9.32 -6.82
CA SER A 170 8.31 8.17 -7.73
C SER A 170 6.96 7.76 -8.33
N GLN A 171 5.85 8.24 -7.77
CA GLN A 171 4.48 7.84 -8.10
C GLN A 171 4.22 6.33 -7.94
N SER A 172 5.03 5.65 -7.14
CA SER A 172 4.91 4.21 -6.88
C SER A 172 3.80 3.90 -5.90
N VAL A 173 3.18 2.74 -6.03
CA VAL A 173 2.24 2.20 -5.02
C VAL A 173 3.01 1.31 -4.06
N LEU A 174 2.86 1.54 -2.76
CA LEU A 174 3.42 0.64 -1.74
C LEU A 174 2.29 0.01 -0.93
N LEU A 175 2.20 -1.31 -1.00
CA LEU A 175 1.22 -2.13 -0.30
C LEU A 175 1.89 -2.84 0.87
N PHE A 176 1.31 -2.72 2.06
CA PHE A 176 1.65 -3.57 3.19
C PHE A 176 0.61 -4.67 3.33
N ILE A 177 1.07 -5.91 3.46
CA ILE A 177 0.26 -7.01 3.96
C ILE A 177 0.47 -7.08 5.47
N THR A 178 -0.61 -7.00 6.23
CA THR A 178 -0.55 -6.99 7.69
C THR A 178 -1.38 -8.14 8.27
N GLU A 179 -0.77 -9.02 9.08
CA GLU A 179 -1.49 -10.08 9.80
C GLU A 179 -2.19 -9.50 11.03
N THR A 180 -3.51 -9.64 11.09
CA THR A 180 -4.30 -9.21 12.25
C THR A 180 -4.44 -10.32 13.31
N PRO A 181 -4.52 -9.98 14.61
CA PRO A 181 -4.79 -10.95 15.65
C PRO A 181 -6.17 -11.64 15.49
N PRO A 182 -6.38 -12.82 16.12
CA PRO A 182 -7.55 -13.68 15.87
C PRO A 182 -8.89 -13.17 16.44
N LEU A 183 -8.90 -12.09 17.23
CA LEU A 183 -10.11 -11.57 17.85
C LEU A 183 -10.90 -10.66 16.90
N PRO A 184 -12.23 -10.84 16.78
CA PRO A 184 -13.06 -10.00 15.93
C PRO A 184 -13.02 -8.56 16.46
N CYS A 185 -12.85 -7.60 15.55
CA CYS A 185 -12.77 -6.15 15.78
C CYS A 185 -11.41 -5.54 16.17
N ALA A 186 -10.35 -6.32 16.37
CA ALA A 186 -9.04 -5.75 16.67
C ALA A 186 -8.31 -5.38 15.38
N CYS A 187 -8.71 -4.29 14.70
CA CYS A 187 -7.74 -3.48 13.97
C CYS A 187 -6.95 -2.74 15.05
N PRO A 188 -5.76 -3.20 15.45
CA PRO A 188 -5.10 -2.68 16.63
C PRO A 188 -4.84 -1.19 16.47
N GLU A 189 -5.36 -0.40 17.40
CA GLU A 189 -5.09 1.02 17.48
C GLU A 189 -3.61 1.27 17.83
N GLY A 190 -3.08 2.41 17.41
CA GLY A 190 -1.71 2.81 17.77
C GLY A 190 -0.60 2.37 16.81
N LEU A 191 -0.91 1.73 15.68
CA LEU A 191 0.09 1.58 14.61
C LEU A 191 0.21 2.86 13.75
N PRO A 192 1.43 3.28 13.40
CA PRO A 192 1.68 4.38 12.48
C PRO A 192 0.95 4.20 11.14
N LEU A 193 0.89 2.98 10.63
CA LEU A 193 0.32 2.67 9.31
C LEU A 193 -1.12 3.15 9.16
N ALA A 194 -1.93 3.09 10.21
CA ALA A 194 -3.30 3.57 10.20
C ALA A 194 -3.40 5.07 9.83
N SER A 195 -2.41 5.87 10.24
CA SER A 195 -2.32 7.31 9.96
C SER A 195 -1.73 7.58 8.56
N PHE A 196 -0.67 6.87 8.19
CA PHE A 196 0.05 7.06 6.93
C PHE A 196 -0.69 6.50 5.71
N ALA A 197 -1.35 5.35 5.84
CA ALA A 197 -2.05 4.70 4.73
C ALA A 197 -3.16 5.60 4.17
N SER A 198 -3.21 5.68 2.84
CA SER A 198 -4.29 6.35 2.10
C SER A 198 -5.48 5.42 1.90
N ILE A 199 -5.23 4.13 1.69
CA ILE A 199 -6.25 3.08 1.67
C ILE A 199 -5.96 2.06 2.77
N ARG A 200 -6.99 1.61 3.47
CA ARG A 200 -6.94 0.46 4.38
C ARG A 200 -8.09 -0.48 4.05
N LEU A 201 -7.76 -1.74 3.80
CA LEU A 201 -8.71 -2.80 3.47
C LEU A 201 -8.65 -3.89 4.51
N ALA A 202 -9.79 -4.26 5.09
CA ALA A 202 -9.90 -5.43 5.95
C ALA A 202 -10.48 -6.61 5.16
N PHE A 203 -9.76 -7.72 5.14
CA PHE A 203 -10.11 -8.95 4.46
C PHE A 203 -10.59 -9.99 5.46
N GLU A 204 -11.74 -10.58 5.16
CA GLU A 204 -12.35 -11.64 5.95
C GLU A 204 -12.68 -12.81 5.02
N HIS A 205 -12.06 -13.97 5.25
CA HIS A 205 -12.45 -15.19 4.56
C HIS A 205 -13.90 -15.54 4.90
N GLN A 206 -14.74 -15.74 3.89
CA GLN A 206 -16.16 -16.03 4.08
C GLN A 206 -16.48 -17.52 3.91
N ALA A 207 -16.01 -18.12 2.82
CA ALA A 207 -16.30 -19.51 2.50
C ALA A 207 -15.33 -20.07 1.45
N TRP A 208 -15.11 -21.37 1.48
CA TRP A 208 -14.48 -22.10 0.39
C TRP A 208 -15.47 -22.25 -0.78
N LEU A 209 -14.95 -22.15 -2.00
CA LEU A 209 -15.70 -22.42 -3.22
C LEU A 209 -15.36 -23.84 -3.67
N SER A 210 -16.37 -24.70 -3.80
CA SER A 210 -16.19 -26.09 -4.19
C SER A 210 -16.93 -26.40 -5.49
N ARG A 211 -16.33 -27.25 -6.32
CA ARG A 211 -16.97 -27.87 -7.48
C ARG A 211 -16.97 -29.38 -7.27
N GLY A 212 -18.12 -29.93 -6.87
CA GLY A 212 -18.19 -31.30 -6.36
C GLY A 212 -17.41 -31.43 -5.05
N SER A 213 -16.51 -32.41 -4.97
CA SER A 213 -15.63 -32.63 -3.80
C SER A 213 -14.35 -31.78 -3.79
N ARG A 214 -14.03 -31.08 -4.89
CA ARG A 214 -12.79 -30.31 -5.02
C ARG A 214 -13.00 -28.84 -4.64
N VAL A 215 -12.18 -28.34 -3.72
CA VAL A 215 -12.07 -26.89 -3.46
C VAL A 215 -11.38 -26.23 -4.66
N VAL A 216 -12.07 -25.28 -5.29
CA VAL A 216 -11.60 -24.54 -6.47
C VAL A 216 -11.27 -23.09 -6.16
N GLY A 217 -11.58 -22.61 -4.95
CA GLY A 217 -11.35 -21.22 -4.59
C GLY A 217 -11.89 -20.84 -3.22
N PHE A 218 -12.01 -19.54 -2.99
CA PHE A 218 -12.64 -18.99 -1.79
C PHE A 218 -13.30 -17.64 -2.06
N ALA A 219 -14.30 -17.32 -1.25
CA ALA A 219 -14.93 -16.02 -1.18
C ALA A 219 -14.33 -15.21 -0.02
N SER A 220 -14.10 -13.93 -0.25
CA SER A 220 -13.59 -12.99 0.75
C SER A 220 -14.47 -11.75 0.78
N ARG A 221 -14.72 -11.26 1.98
CA ARG A 221 -15.35 -9.96 2.22
C ARG A 221 -14.25 -8.95 2.46
N VAL A 222 -14.27 -7.87 1.69
CA VAL A 222 -13.31 -6.77 1.81
C VAL A 222 -14.03 -5.51 2.24
N THR A 223 -13.69 -5.00 3.42
CA THR A 223 -14.24 -3.75 3.95
C THR A 223 -13.23 -2.62 3.75
N VAL A 224 -13.66 -1.52 3.13
CA VAL A 224 -12.83 -0.33 2.93
C VAL A 224 -12.82 0.48 4.22
N LEU A 225 -11.89 0.20 5.12
CA LEU A 225 -11.78 0.89 6.41
C LEU A 225 -11.40 2.37 6.24
N LYS A 226 -10.59 2.68 5.21
CA LYS A 226 -10.12 4.03 4.92
C LYS A 226 -9.87 4.18 3.44
N ASN A 227 -10.25 5.32 2.89
CA ASN A 227 -9.93 5.76 1.54
C ASN A 227 -9.83 7.29 1.52
N LYS A 228 -8.61 7.84 1.38
CA LYS A 228 -8.38 9.29 1.32
C LYS A 228 -8.77 9.93 -0.03
N SER A 229 -9.01 9.11 -1.06
CA SER A 229 -9.30 9.56 -2.42
C SER A 229 -10.73 9.20 -2.86
N GLY A 230 -11.58 8.69 -1.96
CA GLY A 230 -12.89 8.18 -2.30
C GLY A 230 -13.70 7.72 -1.08
N PRO A 231 -14.81 7.00 -1.30
CA PRO A 231 -15.68 6.54 -0.24
C PRO A 231 -15.02 5.49 0.67
N SER A 232 -15.40 5.49 1.95
CA SER A 232 -14.97 4.53 2.99
C SER A 232 -16.20 3.90 3.65
N GLY A 233 -16.01 2.79 4.35
CA GLY A 233 -17.07 2.05 5.07
C GLY A 233 -17.83 1.03 4.22
N GLN A 234 -17.65 1.05 2.90
CA GLN A 234 -18.28 0.08 2.01
C GLN A 234 -17.61 -1.29 2.05
N THR A 235 -18.39 -2.31 1.76
CA THR A 235 -17.94 -3.70 1.70
C THR A 235 -18.10 -4.25 0.29
N VAL A 236 -17.10 -5.01 -0.16
CA VAL A 236 -17.07 -5.69 -1.46
C VAL A 236 -16.90 -7.18 -1.24
N SER A 237 -17.72 -7.99 -1.91
CA SER A 237 -17.53 -9.45 -1.93
C SER A 237 -16.67 -9.84 -3.13
N LEU A 238 -15.53 -10.47 -2.87
CA LEU A 238 -14.60 -10.99 -3.86
C LEU A 238 -14.62 -12.51 -3.88
N ARG A 239 -14.32 -13.08 -5.04
CA ARG A 239 -14.16 -14.52 -5.24
C ARG A 239 -12.83 -14.76 -5.93
N PHE A 240 -12.01 -15.61 -5.34
CA PHE A 240 -10.70 -15.99 -5.84
C PHE A 240 -10.72 -17.47 -6.22
N LEU A 241 -10.24 -17.78 -7.42
CA LEU A 241 -10.06 -19.14 -7.90
C LEU A 241 -8.60 -19.54 -7.71
N VAL A 242 -8.37 -20.77 -7.25
CA VAL A 242 -7.03 -21.31 -6.93
C VAL A 242 -6.55 -22.28 -8.01
N THR A 243 -7.31 -22.43 -9.09
CA THR A 243 -7.01 -23.30 -10.24
C THR A 243 -5.93 -22.74 -11.14
#